data_AF-J9ETA0-F1
#
_entry.id   AF-J9ETA0-F1
#
_cell.length_a   1.000
_cell.length_b   1.000
_cell.length_c   1.000
_cell.angle_alpha   90.00
_cell.angle_beta   90.00
_cell.angle_gamma   90.00
#
_symmetry.space_group_name_H-M   'P 1'
#
loop_
_entity.id
_entity.type
_entity.pdbx_description
1 polymer ?
#
loop_
_entity_poly.entity_id
_entity_poly.type
_entity_poly.pdbx_seq_one_letter_code
_entity_poly.pdbx_strand_id
1 'polypeptide(L)'
;GEPIRCLALSRRFSATSKDKLKNKDETWQREHTASEIGILEDVSNVYLGGRLCAARQQKVVIEPQDIGAYYYRHCFLGRPHWNFFGTDETLGPVAVSVVRERIESGIQNVTIYRMIVRLSDLCTLRVAIPEEVVSDNNTDQKNTRSLIKELLEIACPQIHYGILRPANPSFTRVEDFLVKIDEQPIYTRYKVGVMYCGVCQSTEEQMYNNESGSPAFEEFLDFLGQRVRLKGFDQYKGGLDVRGDTTGTHSIYVKYQAHEIMFHVSTLLPFTPSNKQQLARKRHIGNDMVTVIFQEPGALPFSPITVRSHFQHVFIIVRANNPCTDDVTYSIAVSRAKDVPAFGPAVPQGATFPKSAEFHDFFITKIINAENAVHRSKKFAAMAARTRREALKEIAENFSSAHPNDGPAKIASRFLVGSVKRKERSLPRPVLSESLHGALSWLVEVHDHSQNQSITCVLGLSSETLAILEMPSGQVICAIPTHSVIGWANTDLGLKIYFDHGDVLLLRCCTTDNSDRELTALIRRLECVTKGDEAKEVLHRRARTSDNLGFHLQEEGVVTDVEMYHTAWRCGLRQGSRIVEVGTVLNF
;
A
#
# COMPACT_ATOMS: atom_id res chain seq x y z
N GLY A 1 -10.60 19.94 -11.30
CA GLY A 1 -10.54 18.46 -11.27
C GLY A 1 -9.49 18.04 -10.27
N GLU A 2 -9.53 16.79 -9.82
CA GLU A 2 -8.40 16.21 -9.08
C GLU A 2 -7.19 16.06 -10.03
N PRO A 3 -5.95 16.20 -9.55
CA PRO A 3 -4.80 15.87 -10.37
C PRO A 3 -4.88 14.39 -10.74
N ILE A 4 -4.87 14.10 -12.04
CA ILE A 4 -4.67 12.74 -12.53
C ILE A 4 -3.28 12.32 -12.07
N ARG A 5 -3.17 11.16 -11.39
CA ARG A 5 -1.86 10.57 -11.08
C ARG A 5 -1.22 10.17 -12.40
N CYS A 6 -0.40 11.03 -12.98
CA CYS A 6 0.45 10.67 -14.10
C CYS A 6 1.68 9.96 -13.54
N LEU A 7 1.65 8.62 -13.55
CA LEU A 7 2.86 7.81 -13.43
C LEU A 7 3.37 7.61 -14.86
N ALA A 8 4.43 8.32 -15.23
CA ALA A 8 5.12 8.09 -16.50
C ALA A 8 6.44 7.37 -16.20
N LEU A 9 6.48 6.07 -16.43
CA LEU A 9 7.73 5.32 -16.61
C LEU A 9 7.91 4.76 -18.03
N SER A 10 6.94 4.96 -18.95
CA SER A 10 7.21 5.18 -20.37
C SER A 10 5.97 5.62 -21.19
N ARG A 11 6.31 6.18 -22.36
CA ARG A 11 5.55 6.62 -23.56
C ARG A 11 5.21 8.10 -23.71
N ARG A 12 5.60 8.56 -24.90
CA ARG A 12 5.64 9.92 -25.44
C ARG A 12 4.38 10.71 -25.13
N PHE A 13 4.52 11.72 -24.28
CA PHE A 13 3.63 12.87 -24.32
C PHE A 13 4.35 14.01 -25.05
N SER A 14 3.92 14.28 -26.28
CA SER A 14 4.13 15.59 -26.88
C SER A 14 3.21 16.57 -26.16
N ALA A 15 3.67 17.13 -25.05
CA ALA A 15 3.08 18.33 -24.49
C ALA A 15 4.20 19.24 -24.00
N THR A 16 4.39 20.32 -24.75
CA THR A 16 5.11 21.50 -24.30
C THR A 16 4.39 22.10 -23.10
N SER A 17 4.80 21.77 -21.88
CA SER A 17 4.56 22.63 -20.73
C SER A 17 5.79 22.64 -19.83
N LYS A 18 6.52 23.76 -19.91
CA LYS A 18 7.51 24.15 -18.90
C LYS A 18 6.74 24.42 -17.60
N ASP A 19 6.76 23.48 -16.66
CA ASP A 19 6.60 23.82 -15.25
C ASP A 19 7.37 22.82 -14.38
N LYS A 20 8.49 23.30 -13.82
CA LYS A 20 9.26 22.59 -12.80
C LYS A 20 8.49 22.63 -11.49
N LEU A 21 7.68 21.61 -11.22
CA LEU A 21 7.19 21.34 -9.86
C LEU A 21 8.33 20.76 -9.03
N LYS A 22 9.05 21.63 -8.33
CA LYS A 22 9.90 21.24 -7.19
C LYS A 22 9.01 20.55 -6.16
N ASN A 23 9.16 19.25 -6.01
CA ASN A 23 8.49 18.52 -4.94
C ASN A 23 9.19 18.83 -3.61
N LYS A 24 8.44 19.38 -2.65
CA LYS A 24 8.91 19.86 -1.34
C LYS A 24 8.56 18.85 -0.24
N ASP A 25 8.72 17.56 -0.51
CA ASP A 25 8.54 16.52 0.49
C ASP A 25 9.90 16.07 1.02
N GLU A 26 10.41 16.85 1.99
CA GLU A 26 11.31 16.33 3.01
C GLU A 26 10.52 15.33 3.87
N THR A 27 11.02 14.10 4.07
CA THR A 27 11.37 13.57 5.40
C THR A 27 12.06 12.18 5.38
N TRP A 28 13.37 12.19 5.66
CA TRP A 28 14.18 11.39 6.60
C TRP A 28 14.28 9.83 6.59
N GLN A 29 15.54 9.37 6.42
CA GLN A 29 16.25 8.11 6.78
C GLN A 29 16.21 6.94 5.75
N ARG A 30 17.33 6.36 5.27
CA ARG A 30 18.77 6.48 5.56
C ARG A 30 19.62 5.85 4.41
N GLU A 31 20.88 6.28 4.32
CA GLU A 31 21.99 5.66 3.57
C GLU A 31 22.26 4.21 4.05
N HIS A 32 22.35 3.26 3.12
CA HIS A 32 23.33 2.15 3.03
C HIS A 32 22.82 1.08 2.03
N THR A 33 23.77 0.61 1.24
CA THR A 33 23.78 -0.50 0.28
C THR A 33 22.98 -1.74 0.67
N ALA A 34 22.40 -2.40 -0.34
CA ALA A 34 21.74 -3.71 -0.37
C ALA A 34 21.85 -4.54 0.93
N SER A 35 20.70 -4.92 1.52
CA SER A 35 20.67 -5.98 2.52
C SER A 35 19.45 -6.90 2.36
N GLU A 36 19.75 -8.18 2.51
CA GLU A 36 18.98 -9.39 2.30
C GLU A 36 17.85 -9.56 3.32
N ILE A 37 16.74 -8.90 3.07
CA ILE A 37 15.55 -9.05 3.90
C ILE A 37 14.38 -9.32 2.99
N GLY A 38 13.79 -10.51 3.12
CA GLY A 38 12.49 -10.88 2.56
C GLY A 38 11.41 -9.90 3.02
N ILE A 39 11.30 -8.76 2.35
CA ILE A 39 10.26 -7.77 2.61
C ILE A 39 9.04 -8.24 1.83
N LEU A 40 7.96 -8.53 2.57
CA LEU A 40 6.63 -8.87 2.06
C LEU A 40 6.54 -10.25 1.37
N GLU A 41 6.42 -11.31 2.18
CA GLU A 41 5.59 -12.42 1.72
C GLU A 41 4.15 -11.94 1.68
N ASP A 42 3.55 -11.90 0.49
CA ASP A 42 2.15 -11.55 0.37
C ASP A 42 1.27 -12.74 0.79
N VAL A 43 0.74 -12.66 2.01
CA VAL A 43 -0.27 -13.60 2.51
C VAL A 43 -1.67 -13.30 1.93
N SER A 44 -1.82 -12.28 1.06
CA SER A 44 -3.09 -11.90 0.44
C SER A 44 -3.66 -12.94 -0.53
N ASN A 45 -2.87 -13.94 -0.96
CA ASN A 45 -3.42 -15.10 -1.69
C ASN A 45 -4.51 -15.85 -0.91
N VAL A 46 -4.57 -15.68 0.42
CA VAL A 46 -5.66 -16.18 1.27
C VAL A 46 -6.95 -15.35 1.10
N TYR A 47 -6.85 -14.10 0.63
CA TYR A 47 -7.96 -13.12 0.60
C TYR A 47 -8.39 -12.66 -0.79
N LEU A 48 -7.49 -12.64 -1.79
CA LEU A 48 -7.72 -11.99 -3.09
C LEU A 48 -7.94 -12.95 -4.27
N GLY A 49 -8.02 -14.26 -4.03
CA GLY A 49 -8.53 -15.21 -5.03
C GLY A 49 -7.74 -15.29 -6.34
N GLY A 50 -6.45 -14.97 -6.33
CA GLY A 50 -5.57 -15.10 -7.49
C GLY A 50 -5.67 -13.94 -8.50
N ARG A 51 -4.55 -13.21 -8.60
CA ARG A 51 -3.99 -12.52 -9.79
C ARG A 51 -4.99 -11.88 -10.78
N LEU A 52 -5.07 -10.55 -10.73
CA LEU A 52 -5.52 -9.72 -11.86
C LEU A 52 -4.36 -8.86 -12.38
N CYS A 53 -4.05 -9.02 -13.68
CA CYS A 53 -3.19 -8.11 -14.44
C CYS A 53 -3.69 -6.67 -14.32
N ALA A 54 -2.80 -5.66 -14.30
CA ALA A 54 -3.16 -4.25 -14.20
C ALA A 54 -4.13 -3.80 -15.32
N ALA A 55 -4.02 -4.38 -16.52
CA ALA A 55 -4.94 -4.14 -17.63
C ALA A 55 -6.35 -4.79 -17.45
N ARG A 56 -6.52 -5.67 -16.45
CA ARG A 56 -7.77 -6.37 -16.12
C ARG A 56 -8.38 -5.94 -14.78
N GLN A 57 -7.80 -4.96 -14.10
CA GLN A 57 -8.40 -4.43 -12.87
C GLN A 57 -9.68 -3.65 -13.19
N GLN A 58 -10.72 -3.82 -12.37
CA GLN A 58 -11.91 -2.98 -12.46
C GLN A 58 -11.50 -1.50 -12.38
N LYS A 59 -12.15 -0.60 -13.14
CA LYS A 59 -11.84 0.84 -13.11
C LYS A 59 -12.12 1.50 -11.75
N VAL A 60 -12.81 0.80 -10.86
CA VAL A 60 -13.25 1.25 -9.54
C VAL A 60 -12.68 0.27 -8.50
N VAL A 61 -11.59 0.68 -7.84
CA VAL A 61 -10.86 -0.15 -6.87
C VAL A 61 -10.79 0.57 -5.52
N ILE A 62 -11.11 -0.16 -4.46
CA ILE A 62 -10.81 0.27 -3.09
C ILE A 62 -9.29 0.20 -2.92
N GLU A 63 -8.66 1.34 -2.63
CA GLU A 63 -7.23 1.43 -2.48
C GLU A 63 -6.74 0.50 -1.38
N PRO A 64 -5.67 -0.27 -1.62
CA PRO A 64 -5.22 -1.29 -0.69
C PRO A 64 -4.74 -0.67 0.63
N GLN A 65 -5.04 -1.38 1.72
CA GLN A 65 -4.52 -1.10 3.06
C GLN A 65 -3.29 -1.99 3.32
N ASP A 66 -2.58 -1.82 4.45
CA ASP A 66 -1.46 -2.69 4.83
C ASP A 66 -1.97 -4.08 5.23
N ILE A 67 -2.30 -4.94 4.25
CA ILE A 67 -2.78 -6.32 4.49
C ILE A 67 -1.75 -7.13 5.29
N GLY A 68 -0.47 -6.75 5.26
CA GLY A 68 0.59 -7.30 6.11
C GLY A 68 0.30 -7.19 7.61
N ALA A 69 -0.64 -6.34 8.04
CA ALA A 69 -1.18 -6.29 9.40
C ALA A 69 -1.62 -7.67 9.93
N TYR A 70 -2.13 -8.56 9.06
CA TYR A 70 -2.55 -9.90 9.43
C TYR A 70 -1.41 -10.93 9.57
N TYR A 71 -0.15 -10.53 9.32
CA TYR A 71 0.99 -11.43 9.30
C TYR A 71 1.20 -12.17 10.63
N TYR A 72 0.99 -11.49 11.77
CA TYR A 72 1.09 -12.15 13.09
C TYR A 72 0.00 -13.22 13.26
N ARG A 73 -1.24 -12.93 12.88
CA ARG A 73 -2.35 -13.90 12.91
C ARG A 73 -2.05 -15.14 12.06
N HIS A 74 -1.49 -14.98 10.88
CA HIS A 74 -1.28 -16.11 9.97
C HIS A 74 -0.03 -16.93 10.28
N CYS A 75 1.05 -16.27 10.66
CA CYS A 75 2.35 -16.90 10.75
C CYS A 75 2.76 -17.27 12.19
N PHE A 76 2.13 -16.66 13.21
CA PHE A 76 2.54 -16.81 14.60
C PHE A 76 1.43 -17.38 15.50
N LEU A 77 0.20 -16.90 15.35
CA LEU A 77 -0.91 -17.32 16.22
C LEU A 77 -1.13 -18.84 16.15
N GLY A 78 -1.21 -19.49 17.32
CA GLY A 78 -1.37 -20.95 17.42
C GLY A 78 -0.11 -21.76 17.08
N ARG A 79 1.03 -21.12 16.80
CA ARG A 79 2.31 -21.79 16.54
C ARG A 79 3.34 -21.46 17.64
N PRO A 80 4.26 -22.38 17.98
CA PRO A 80 5.34 -22.08 18.92
C PRO A 80 6.24 -20.95 18.39
N HIS A 81 6.31 -19.84 19.12
CA HIS A 81 7.10 -18.67 18.74
C HIS A 81 7.60 -17.91 19.98
N TRP A 82 8.54 -16.98 19.79
CA TRP A 82 9.07 -16.13 20.85
C TRP A 82 8.57 -14.71 20.71
N ASN A 83 8.22 -14.10 21.84
CA ASN A 83 7.91 -12.68 21.94
C ASN A 83 8.87 -12.02 22.93
N PHE A 84 9.37 -10.84 22.57
CA PHE A 84 10.26 -10.04 23.39
C PHE A 84 9.78 -8.59 23.42
N PHE A 85 9.85 -7.96 24.60
CA PHE A 85 9.42 -6.58 24.80
C PHE A 85 10.50 -5.77 25.51
N GLY A 86 10.53 -4.47 25.26
CA GLY A 86 11.48 -3.57 25.90
C GLY A 86 11.21 -2.12 25.52
N THR A 87 12.07 -1.23 26.01
CA THR A 87 12.01 0.20 25.70
C THR A 87 13.40 0.67 25.32
N ASP A 88 13.52 1.21 24.11
CA ASP A 88 14.71 1.90 23.63
C ASP A 88 14.65 3.37 24.03
N GLU A 89 15.80 3.96 24.37
CA GLU A 89 15.86 5.36 24.81
C GLU A 89 15.51 6.35 23.68
N THR A 90 15.78 5.98 22.42
CA THR A 90 15.54 6.83 21.24
C THR A 90 14.27 6.41 20.50
N LEU A 91 14.08 5.11 20.29
CA LEU A 91 12.99 4.55 19.47
C LEU A 91 11.71 4.23 20.27
N GLY A 92 11.76 4.35 21.60
CA GLY A 92 10.61 4.12 22.48
C GLY A 92 10.31 2.64 22.71
N PRO A 93 9.05 2.30 23.07
CA PRO A 93 8.64 0.92 23.31
C PRO A 93 8.76 0.04 22.06
N VAL A 94 9.28 -1.17 22.25
CA VAL A 94 9.61 -2.13 21.19
C VAL A 94 8.99 -3.48 21.52
N ALA A 95 8.38 -4.11 20.52
CA ALA A 95 7.95 -5.50 20.61
C ALA A 95 8.47 -6.31 19.41
N VAL A 96 9.09 -7.45 19.68
CA VAL A 96 9.69 -8.33 18.68
C VAL A 96 9.06 -9.72 18.79
N SER A 97 8.55 -10.25 17.68
CA SER A 97 8.06 -11.63 17.58
C SER A 97 8.92 -12.40 16.60
N VAL A 98 9.33 -13.63 16.93
CA VAL A 98 10.13 -14.50 16.06
C VAL A 98 9.56 -15.92 16.05
N VAL A 99 9.35 -16.49 14.86
CA VAL A 99 8.97 -17.91 14.67
C VAL A 99 9.92 -18.56 13.69
N ARG A 100 10.33 -19.80 13.99
CA ARG A 100 11.10 -20.65 13.08
C ARG A 100 10.13 -21.53 12.31
N GLU A 101 10.20 -21.52 10.99
CA GLU A 101 9.33 -22.28 10.10
C GLU A 101 10.16 -23.04 9.08
N ARG A 102 9.76 -24.29 8.78
CA ARG A 102 10.30 -25.07 7.68
C ARG A 102 9.33 -24.97 6.50
N ILE A 103 9.79 -24.42 5.39
CA ILE A 103 9.04 -24.34 4.14
C ILE A 103 9.40 -25.56 3.30
N GLU A 104 8.39 -26.38 3.03
CA GLU A 104 8.50 -27.52 2.14
C GLU A 104 8.06 -27.09 0.75
N SER A 105 9.01 -26.91 -0.18
CA SER A 105 8.72 -26.89 -1.61
C SER A 105 9.12 -28.24 -2.19
N GLY A 106 8.36 -28.78 -3.13
CA GLY A 106 8.56 -30.13 -3.66
C GLY A 106 9.96 -30.43 -4.25
N ILE A 107 10.82 -29.42 -4.38
CA ILE A 107 12.19 -29.50 -4.90
C ILE A 107 13.23 -29.27 -3.78
N GLN A 108 12.99 -28.36 -2.83
CA GLN A 108 13.92 -28.04 -1.73
C GLN A 108 13.19 -27.65 -0.44
N ASN A 109 13.72 -28.12 0.69
CA ASN A 109 13.28 -27.65 2.00
C ASN A 109 14.13 -26.48 2.45
N VAL A 110 13.51 -25.34 2.74
CA VAL A 110 14.20 -24.14 3.25
C VAL A 110 13.66 -23.84 4.65
N THR A 111 14.54 -23.62 5.62
CA THR A 111 14.13 -23.16 6.95
C THR A 111 14.28 -21.65 7.02
N ILE A 112 13.26 -20.97 7.52
CA ILE A 112 13.25 -19.52 7.69
C ILE A 112 12.91 -19.11 9.12
N TYR A 113 13.44 -17.96 9.52
CA TYR A 113 13.00 -17.21 10.69
C TYR A 113 12.12 -16.06 10.24
N ARG A 114 10.83 -16.12 10.60
CA ARG A 114 9.95 -14.96 10.43
C ARG A 114 10.08 -14.08 11.66
N MET A 115 10.20 -12.79 11.43
CA MET A 115 10.35 -11.82 12.49
C MET A 115 9.47 -10.59 12.24
N ILE A 116 8.83 -10.10 13.31
CA ILE A 116 8.10 -8.84 13.33
C ILE A 116 8.79 -7.93 14.34
N VAL A 117 9.16 -6.72 13.92
CA VAL A 117 9.66 -5.66 14.80
C VAL A 117 8.66 -4.52 14.81
N ARG A 118 8.06 -4.28 15.97
CA ARG A 118 7.07 -3.23 16.22
C ARG A 118 7.73 -2.09 16.96
N LEU A 119 7.66 -0.91 16.38
CA LEU A 119 8.17 0.34 16.92
C LEU A 119 7.03 1.35 16.99
N SER A 120 7.14 2.35 17.87
CA SER A 120 6.07 3.34 18.05
C SER A 120 5.87 4.21 16.81
N ASP A 121 6.96 4.75 16.29
CA ASP A 121 6.91 5.84 15.31
C ASP A 121 7.26 5.41 13.88
N LEU A 122 7.67 4.15 13.71
CA LEU A 122 7.99 3.56 12.41
C LEU A 122 6.93 2.53 12.02
N CYS A 123 6.87 2.21 10.72
CA CYS A 123 6.05 1.11 10.23
C CYS A 123 6.53 -0.21 10.84
N THR A 124 5.59 -1.12 11.10
CA THR A 124 5.91 -2.46 11.59
C THR A 124 6.72 -3.19 10.54
N LEU A 125 7.95 -3.57 10.90
CA LEU A 125 8.85 -4.31 10.03
C LEU A 125 8.49 -5.80 10.11
N ARG A 126 8.36 -6.45 8.95
CA ARG A 126 8.02 -7.88 8.81
C ARG A 126 9.01 -8.51 7.85
N VAL A 127 9.71 -9.53 8.32
CA VAL A 127 10.83 -10.12 7.58
C VAL A 127 10.81 -11.64 7.63
N ALA A 128 11.36 -12.25 6.60
CA ALA A 128 11.72 -13.67 6.55
C ALA A 128 13.23 -13.77 6.27
N ILE A 129 13.94 -14.45 7.17
CA ILE A 129 15.40 -14.61 7.12
C ILE A 129 15.70 -16.10 6.95
N PRO A 130 16.33 -16.53 5.85
CA PRO A 130 16.75 -17.92 5.67
C PRO A 130 17.74 -18.33 6.76
N GLU A 131 17.61 -19.55 7.28
CA GLU A 131 18.48 -20.07 8.34
C GLU A 131 19.95 -20.12 7.90
N GLU A 132 20.21 -20.31 6.61
CA GLU A 132 21.55 -20.32 6.01
C GLU A 132 22.29 -18.99 6.19
N VAL A 133 21.57 -17.87 6.22
CA VAL A 133 22.10 -16.51 6.44
C VAL A 133 22.61 -16.34 7.88
N VAL A 134 22.01 -17.07 8.82
CA VAL A 134 22.32 -17.05 10.26
C VAL A 134 23.35 -18.13 10.62
N SER A 135 23.52 -19.13 9.76
CA SER A 135 24.27 -20.36 10.03
C SER A 135 25.68 -20.32 9.43
N ASP A 136 26.56 -19.47 9.97
CA ASP A 136 27.99 -19.78 9.91
C ASP A 136 28.27 -21.00 10.83
N ASN A 137 28.17 -22.20 10.24
CA ASN A 137 28.66 -23.52 10.65
C ASN A 137 28.29 -24.18 12.01
N ASN A 138 27.44 -23.63 12.89
CA ASN A 138 26.98 -24.40 14.07
C ASN A 138 25.69 -23.85 14.72
N THR A 139 24.56 -23.95 14.02
CA THR A 139 23.24 -23.51 14.52
C THR A 139 22.73 -24.36 15.69
N ASP A 140 23.08 -25.65 15.74
CA ASP A 140 22.66 -26.59 16.78
C ASP A 140 23.23 -26.28 18.20
N GLN A 141 24.15 -25.32 18.33
CA GLN A 141 24.74 -24.88 19.60
C GLN A 141 24.41 -23.43 19.99
N LYS A 142 23.72 -22.65 19.15
CA LYS A 142 23.36 -21.26 19.47
C LYS A 142 22.19 -21.24 20.45
N ASN A 143 22.38 -20.66 21.64
CA ASN A 143 21.26 -20.43 22.55
C ASN A 143 20.29 -19.39 21.96
N THR A 144 19.03 -19.41 22.40
CA THR A 144 17.98 -18.49 21.89
C THR A 144 18.42 -17.02 21.95
N ARG A 145 19.20 -16.64 22.96
CA ARG A 145 19.72 -15.28 23.11
C ARG A 145 20.69 -14.89 21.98
N SER A 146 21.65 -15.74 21.62
CA SER A 146 22.60 -15.42 20.54
C SER A 146 21.92 -15.39 19.18
N LEU A 147 20.95 -16.28 18.95
CA LEU A 147 20.14 -16.32 17.74
C LEU A 147 19.34 -15.02 17.54
N ILE A 148 18.56 -14.61 18.55
CA ILE A 148 17.71 -13.40 18.44
C ILE A 148 18.57 -12.14 18.29
N LYS A 149 19.73 -12.08 18.95
CA LYS A 149 20.70 -10.99 18.77
C LYS A 149 21.17 -10.89 17.31
N GLU A 150 21.52 -12.01 16.69
CA GLU A 150 21.97 -12.04 15.29
C GLU A 150 20.84 -11.68 14.32
N LEU A 151 19.62 -12.18 14.53
CA LEU A 151 18.45 -11.81 13.74
C LEU A 151 18.14 -10.30 13.83
N LEU A 152 18.26 -9.70 15.02
CA LEU A 152 18.13 -8.25 15.19
C LEU A 152 19.25 -7.48 14.49
N GLU A 153 20.49 -7.96 14.54
CA GLU A 153 21.61 -7.32 13.84
C GLU A 153 21.41 -7.33 12.32
N ILE A 154 20.78 -8.38 11.77
CA ILE A 154 20.42 -8.46 10.34
C ILE A 154 19.22 -7.56 10.03
N ALA A 155 18.11 -7.68 10.77
CA ALA A 155 16.85 -7.04 10.41
C ALA A 155 16.70 -5.59 10.88
N CYS A 156 17.17 -5.30 12.10
CA CYS A 156 16.96 -4.01 12.75
C CYS A 156 18.14 -3.69 13.70
N PRO A 157 19.35 -3.40 13.15
CA PRO A 157 20.58 -3.22 13.94
C PRO A 157 20.58 -1.99 14.86
N GLN A 158 19.51 -1.20 14.82
CA GLN A 158 19.26 -0.05 15.67
C GLN A 158 18.77 -0.47 17.07
N ILE A 159 18.16 -1.66 17.18
CA ILE A 159 17.65 -2.21 18.43
C ILE A 159 18.66 -3.15 19.05
N HIS A 160 19.14 -2.81 20.24
CA HIS A 160 20.05 -3.67 21.00
C HIS A 160 19.29 -4.77 21.76
N TYR A 161 19.65 -6.03 21.59
CA TYR A 161 19.04 -7.15 22.34
C TYR A 161 19.00 -6.93 23.86
N GLY A 162 19.97 -6.18 24.43
CA GLY A 162 20.05 -5.91 25.87
C GLY A 162 18.83 -5.21 26.47
N ILE A 163 18.05 -4.46 25.68
CA ILE A 163 16.81 -3.80 26.14
C ILE A 163 15.60 -4.75 26.17
N LEU A 164 15.69 -5.90 25.51
CA LEU A 164 14.59 -6.83 25.33
C LEU A 164 14.49 -7.86 26.46
N ARG A 165 13.26 -8.20 26.83
CA ARG A 165 12.90 -9.23 27.81
C ARG A 165 11.90 -10.19 27.19
N PRO A 166 12.01 -11.50 27.40
CA PRO A 166 11.02 -12.43 26.88
C PRO A 166 9.65 -12.15 27.51
N ALA A 167 8.58 -12.43 26.75
CA ALA A 167 7.22 -12.40 27.25
C ALA A 167 7.08 -13.34 28.44
N ASN A 168 6.37 -12.90 29.47
CA ASN A 168 6.12 -13.71 30.65
C ASN A 168 5.06 -14.79 30.30
N PRO A 169 5.41 -16.09 30.42
CA PRO A 169 4.53 -17.19 30.01
C PRO A 169 3.25 -17.29 30.86
N SER A 170 3.19 -16.61 32.00
CA SER A 170 2.00 -16.58 32.87
C SER A 170 0.83 -15.80 32.25
N PHE A 171 1.07 -14.97 31.24
CA PHE A 171 0.03 -14.17 30.59
C PHE A 171 -0.39 -14.79 29.25
N THR A 172 -1.56 -15.41 29.24
CA THR A 172 -2.10 -16.12 28.06
C THR A 172 -2.69 -15.19 26.99
N ARG A 173 -2.89 -13.90 27.28
CA ARG A 173 -3.54 -12.92 26.37
C ARG A 173 -2.55 -12.07 25.56
N VAL A 174 -1.24 -12.31 25.68
CA VAL A 174 -0.22 -11.52 24.97
C VAL A 174 -0.44 -11.54 23.46
N GLU A 175 -0.79 -12.71 22.92
CA GLU A 175 -1.05 -12.88 21.48
C GLU A 175 -2.27 -12.05 21.03
N ASP A 176 -3.35 -12.02 21.80
CA ASP A 176 -4.54 -11.20 21.52
C ASP A 176 -4.21 -9.70 21.50
N PHE A 177 -3.33 -9.25 22.39
CA PHE A 177 -2.85 -7.86 22.40
C PHE A 177 -2.01 -7.54 21.17
N LEU A 178 -1.08 -8.42 20.79
CA LEU A 178 -0.24 -8.24 19.60
C LEU A 178 -1.07 -8.22 18.32
N VAL A 179 -2.08 -9.09 18.20
CA VAL A 179 -3.06 -9.09 17.10
C VAL A 179 -3.77 -7.73 17.02
N LYS A 180 -4.26 -7.21 18.15
CA LYS A 180 -4.94 -5.90 18.18
C LYS A 180 -4.02 -4.75 17.76
N ILE A 181 -2.76 -4.76 18.20
CA ILE A 181 -1.77 -3.74 17.83
C ILE A 181 -1.48 -3.77 16.32
N ASP A 182 -1.27 -4.97 15.76
CA ASP A 182 -0.89 -5.11 14.36
C ASP A 182 -2.04 -4.79 13.40
N GLU A 183 -3.27 -5.13 13.77
CA GLU A 183 -4.45 -4.99 12.91
C GLU A 183 -5.24 -3.71 13.11
N GLN A 184 -4.83 -2.89 14.09
CA GLN A 184 -5.37 -1.55 14.28
C GLN A 184 -5.41 -0.69 12.99
N PRO A 185 -4.43 -0.77 12.05
CA PRO A 185 -4.46 0.00 10.81
C PRO A 185 -5.48 -0.48 9.76
N ILE A 186 -6.16 -1.61 9.97
CA ILE A 186 -7.15 -2.13 9.03
C ILE A 186 -8.54 -1.59 9.35
N TYR A 187 -9.10 -0.83 8.42
CA TYR A 187 -10.43 -0.26 8.49
C TYR A 187 -11.39 -0.98 7.56
N THR A 188 -12.47 -1.54 8.10
CA THR A 188 -13.56 -2.15 7.33
C THR A 188 -14.91 -1.49 7.58
N ARG A 189 -14.94 -0.47 8.43
CA ARG A 189 -16.15 0.17 8.94
C ARG A 189 -15.99 1.68 8.90
N TYR A 190 -16.91 2.35 8.21
CA TYR A 190 -16.83 3.78 7.91
C TYR A 190 -18.07 4.51 8.39
N LYS A 191 -17.88 5.74 8.89
CA LYS A 191 -18.96 6.63 9.28
C LYS A 191 -18.87 7.91 8.46
N VAL A 192 -19.95 8.23 7.76
CA VAL A 192 -19.91 9.26 6.71
C VAL A 192 -21.05 10.24 6.92
N GLY A 193 -20.72 11.51 7.06
CA GLY A 193 -21.72 12.57 7.19
C GLY A 193 -22.45 12.79 5.87
N VAL A 194 -23.76 13.03 5.90
CA VAL A 194 -24.53 13.46 4.72
C VAL A 194 -25.31 14.72 5.09
N MET A 195 -25.05 15.82 4.40
CA MET A 195 -25.77 17.08 4.59
C MET A 195 -26.61 17.43 3.37
N TYR A 196 -27.84 17.83 3.62
CA TYR A 196 -28.75 18.37 2.62
C TYR A 196 -28.56 19.89 2.46
N CYS A 197 -28.25 20.33 1.24
CA CYS A 197 -28.13 21.73 0.83
C CYS A 197 -29.25 22.07 -0.16
N GLY A 198 -30.30 22.70 0.36
CA GLY A 198 -31.50 23.05 -0.40
C GLY A 198 -31.36 24.35 -1.19
N VAL A 199 -32.48 24.76 -1.81
CA VAL A 199 -32.59 25.98 -2.60
C VAL A 199 -32.13 27.21 -1.79
N CYS A 200 -31.30 28.06 -2.40
CA CYS A 200 -30.75 29.27 -1.79
C CYS A 200 -29.89 29.05 -0.52
N GLN A 201 -29.49 27.81 -0.20
CA GLN A 201 -28.60 27.51 0.92
C GLN A 201 -27.13 27.43 0.50
N SER A 202 -26.22 27.83 1.38
CA SER A 202 -24.76 27.62 1.24
C SER A 202 -24.02 27.49 2.57
N THR A 203 -24.65 27.82 3.70
CA THR A 203 -23.98 27.87 5.01
C THR A 203 -24.19 26.60 5.82
N GLU A 204 -23.23 26.30 6.70
CA GLU A 204 -23.31 25.19 7.66
C GLU A 204 -24.61 25.25 8.48
N GLU A 205 -24.91 26.41 9.05
CA GLU A 205 -26.09 26.63 9.90
C GLU A 205 -27.39 26.36 9.14
N GLN A 206 -27.52 26.85 7.90
CA GLN A 206 -28.71 26.59 7.08
C GLN A 206 -28.93 25.08 6.86
N MET A 207 -27.88 24.36 6.49
CA MET A 207 -27.97 22.93 6.19
C MET A 207 -28.31 22.09 7.43
N TYR A 208 -27.71 22.39 8.59
CA TYR A 208 -28.02 21.66 9.82
C TYR A 208 -29.44 21.91 10.33
N ASN A 209 -30.04 23.07 10.04
CA ASN A 209 -31.40 23.39 10.49
C ASN A 209 -32.50 22.84 9.57
N ASN A 210 -32.16 22.10 8.51
CA ASN A 210 -33.15 21.42 7.68
C ASN A 210 -33.88 20.32 8.45
N GLU A 211 -35.17 20.49 8.73
CA GLU A 211 -35.99 19.50 9.45
C GLU A 211 -36.34 18.28 8.59
N SER A 212 -36.50 18.48 7.28
CA SER A 212 -36.83 17.44 6.31
C SER A 212 -36.01 17.59 5.04
N GLY A 213 -35.90 16.49 4.30
CA GLY A 213 -35.34 16.46 2.95
C GLY A 213 -36.39 16.79 1.89
N SER A 214 -35.93 17.08 0.68
CA SER A 214 -36.78 17.16 -0.50
C SER A 214 -36.96 15.79 -1.16
N PRO A 215 -37.91 15.63 -2.12
CA PRO A 215 -38.02 14.42 -2.92
C PRO A 215 -36.72 14.04 -3.65
N ALA A 216 -35.97 15.02 -4.15
CA ALA A 216 -34.68 14.80 -4.79
C ALA A 216 -33.63 14.25 -3.82
N PHE A 217 -33.64 14.74 -2.57
CA PHE A 217 -32.75 14.24 -1.53
C PHE A 217 -33.13 12.82 -1.11
N GLU A 218 -34.42 12.53 -0.91
CA GLU A 218 -34.88 11.18 -0.57
C GLU A 218 -34.56 10.18 -1.69
N GLU A 219 -34.73 10.56 -2.97
CA GLU A 219 -34.29 9.76 -4.12
C GLU A 219 -32.79 9.43 -4.06
N PHE A 220 -31.97 10.42 -3.68
CA PHE A 220 -30.53 10.23 -3.52
C PHE A 220 -30.19 9.35 -2.32
N LEU A 221 -30.92 9.45 -1.20
CA LEU A 221 -30.71 8.58 -0.04
C LEU A 221 -31.04 7.11 -0.36
N ASP A 222 -32.11 6.88 -1.14
CA ASP A 222 -32.49 5.53 -1.61
C ASP A 222 -31.47 4.98 -2.61
N PHE A 223 -30.87 5.84 -3.43
CA PHE A 223 -29.74 5.48 -4.29
C PHE A 223 -28.48 5.17 -3.47
N LEU A 224 -28.22 5.95 -2.41
CA LEU A 224 -26.99 5.84 -1.62
C LEU A 224 -26.90 4.49 -0.89
N GLY A 225 -28.00 4.03 -0.29
CA GLY A 225 -28.01 2.77 0.45
C GLY A 225 -29.36 2.38 1.01
N GLN A 226 -29.36 1.36 1.86
CA GLN A 226 -30.57 0.84 2.49
C GLN A 226 -30.98 1.72 3.68
N ARG A 227 -32.24 2.15 3.72
CA ARG A 227 -32.83 2.76 4.92
C ARG A 227 -33.09 1.69 5.97
N VAL A 228 -32.45 1.81 7.14
CA VAL A 228 -32.50 0.83 8.23
C VAL A 228 -33.08 1.44 9.50
N ARG A 229 -33.84 0.66 10.27
CA ARG A 229 -34.29 1.03 11.63
C ARG A 229 -33.11 0.91 12.59
N LEU A 230 -32.83 1.94 13.38
CA LEU A 230 -31.71 1.94 14.33
C LEU A 230 -31.99 1.07 15.56
N LYS A 231 -33.19 1.17 16.14
CA LYS A 231 -33.57 0.35 17.30
C LYS A 231 -33.52 -1.14 16.96
N GLY A 232 -32.65 -1.87 17.64
CA GLY A 232 -32.42 -3.30 17.41
C GLY A 232 -31.49 -3.62 16.24
N PHE A 233 -30.85 -2.63 15.60
CA PHE A 233 -29.86 -2.87 14.56
C PHE A 233 -28.61 -3.54 15.13
N ASP A 234 -28.17 -4.62 14.49
CA ASP A 234 -27.12 -5.53 14.98
C ASP A 234 -25.81 -5.45 14.17
N GLN A 235 -25.76 -4.64 13.12
CA GLN A 235 -24.57 -4.39 12.32
C GLN A 235 -23.81 -3.12 12.76
N TYR A 236 -22.85 -2.65 11.97
CA TYR A 236 -22.06 -1.47 12.33
C TYR A 236 -22.92 -0.20 12.45
N LYS A 237 -23.04 0.31 13.68
CA LYS A 237 -23.92 1.44 14.02
C LYS A 237 -23.32 2.85 13.89
N GLY A 238 -22.04 2.99 13.54
CA GLY A 238 -21.39 4.31 13.36
C GLY A 238 -21.34 5.24 14.59
N GLY A 239 -21.72 4.77 15.78
CA GLY A 239 -21.88 5.60 16.97
C GLY A 239 -23.30 6.14 17.19
N LEU A 240 -24.27 5.74 16.35
CA LEU A 240 -25.70 5.98 16.56
C LEU A 240 -26.28 5.08 17.66
N ASP A 241 -27.39 5.53 18.26
CA ASP A 241 -28.12 4.81 19.29
C ASP A 241 -29.04 3.75 18.69
N VAL A 242 -28.81 2.50 19.08
CA VAL A 242 -29.60 1.33 18.65
C VAL A 242 -30.55 0.81 19.74
N ARG A 243 -30.67 1.52 20.86
CA ARG A 243 -31.49 1.10 22.02
C ARG A 243 -32.69 2.01 22.24
N GLY A 244 -32.48 3.32 22.23
CA GLY A 244 -33.46 4.32 22.70
C GLY A 244 -33.91 5.36 21.66
N ASP A 245 -33.57 5.19 20.38
CA ASP A 245 -33.86 6.15 19.29
C ASP A 245 -33.36 7.59 19.54
N THR A 246 -32.37 7.77 20.43
CA THR A 246 -31.88 9.10 20.84
C THR A 246 -31.11 9.83 19.74
N THR A 247 -30.69 9.12 18.70
CA THR A 247 -30.02 9.67 17.51
C THR A 247 -30.88 9.53 16.26
N GLY A 248 -32.21 9.54 16.42
CA GLY A 248 -33.16 9.31 15.34
C GLY A 248 -33.63 7.86 15.28
N THR A 249 -34.61 7.61 14.42
CA THR A 249 -35.24 6.28 14.31
C THR A 249 -34.65 5.43 13.19
N HIS A 250 -34.15 6.06 12.14
CA HIS A 250 -33.62 5.40 10.96
C HIS A 250 -32.33 6.06 10.50
N SER A 251 -31.53 5.34 9.71
CA SER A 251 -30.44 5.92 8.93
C SER A 251 -30.27 5.18 7.60
N ILE A 252 -29.28 5.58 6.81
CA ILE A 252 -28.85 4.88 5.60
C ILE A 252 -27.61 4.05 5.92
N TYR A 253 -27.61 2.81 5.46
CA TYR A 253 -26.53 1.85 5.65
C TYR A 253 -26.19 1.17 4.33
N VAL A 254 -24.90 0.91 4.10
CA VAL A 254 -24.41 0.16 2.94
C VAL A 254 -23.43 -0.90 3.42
N LYS A 255 -23.59 -2.12 2.89
CA LYS A 255 -22.55 -3.13 2.89
C LYS A 255 -22.03 -3.27 1.46
N TYR A 256 -20.77 -2.93 1.23
CA TYR A 256 -20.13 -2.98 -0.07
C TYR A 256 -18.85 -3.78 0.01
N GLN A 257 -18.80 -4.91 -0.70
CA GLN A 257 -17.75 -5.92 -0.56
C GLN A 257 -17.62 -6.35 0.92
N ALA A 258 -16.42 -6.26 1.50
CA ALA A 258 -16.15 -6.56 2.91
C ALA A 258 -16.28 -5.34 3.84
N HIS A 259 -16.81 -4.22 3.37
CA HIS A 259 -16.88 -2.96 4.11
C HIS A 259 -18.32 -2.59 4.50
N GLU A 260 -18.47 -2.01 5.68
CA GLU A 260 -19.74 -1.50 6.20
C GLU A 260 -19.67 0.03 6.31
N ILE A 261 -20.70 0.73 5.85
CA ILE A 261 -20.80 2.19 5.92
C ILE A 261 -22.10 2.56 6.61
N MET A 262 -21.99 3.31 7.71
CA MET A 262 -23.13 3.95 8.37
C MET A 262 -23.12 5.44 8.02
N PHE A 263 -24.21 5.94 7.44
CA PHE A 263 -24.33 7.36 7.13
C PHE A 263 -24.94 8.12 8.31
N HIS A 264 -24.41 9.30 8.60
CA HIS A 264 -25.01 10.26 9.52
C HIS A 264 -25.77 11.31 8.70
N VAL A 265 -27.05 11.05 8.44
CA VAL A 265 -27.87 11.91 7.57
C VAL A 265 -28.48 13.06 8.37
N SER A 266 -28.22 14.31 7.96
CA SER A 266 -28.60 15.51 8.72
C SER A 266 -30.09 15.57 9.04
N THR A 267 -30.96 15.19 8.10
CA THR A 267 -32.43 15.21 8.26
C THR A 267 -32.98 14.02 9.05
N LEU A 268 -32.23 12.92 9.19
CA LEU A 268 -32.64 11.75 9.98
C LEU A 268 -32.16 11.81 11.43
N LEU A 269 -31.21 12.70 11.73
CA LEU A 269 -30.79 13.01 13.09
C LEU A 269 -31.79 13.96 13.77
N PRO A 270 -31.96 13.87 15.12
CA PRO A 270 -32.92 14.69 15.84
C PRO A 270 -32.70 16.19 15.61
N PHE A 271 -33.80 16.91 15.41
CA PHE A 271 -33.81 18.37 15.32
C PHE A 271 -34.11 18.97 16.69
N THR A 272 -33.42 20.04 17.07
CA THR A 272 -33.68 20.77 18.32
C THR A 272 -34.01 22.23 17.99
N PRO A 273 -35.30 22.63 17.97
CA PRO A 273 -35.71 23.97 17.54
C PRO A 273 -35.07 25.10 18.35
N SER A 274 -34.81 24.87 19.64
CA SER A 274 -34.20 25.85 20.55
C SER A 274 -32.69 26.03 20.35
N ASN A 275 -32.03 25.15 19.57
CA ASN A 275 -30.59 25.16 19.37
C ASN A 275 -30.24 25.38 17.91
N LYS A 276 -30.08 26.65 17.50
CA LYS A 276 -29.69 27.02 16.12
C LYS A 276 -28.40 26.37 15.64
N GLN A 277 -27.47 26.03 16.54
CA GLN A 277 -26.22 25.35 16.19
C GLN A 277 -26.39 23.84 15.95
N GLN A 278 -27.56 23.27 16.29
CA GLN A 278 -27.90 21.85 16.11
C GLN A 278 -26.78 20.91 16.59
N LEU A 279 -26.29 21.15 17.81
CA LEU A 279 -25.10 20.47 18.36
C LEU A 279 -25.23 18.94 18.34
N ALA A 280 -26.45 18.39 18.49
CA ALA A 280 -26.68 16.95 18.39
C ALA A 280 -26.30 16.41 17.00
N ARG A 281 -26.70 17.10 15.93
CA ARG A 281 -26.35 16.75 14.54
C ARG A 281 -24.86 16.96 14.28
N LYS A 282 -24.34 18.11 14.70
CA LYS A 282 -22.93 18.49 14.55
C LYS A 282 -21.99 17.54 15.31
N ARG A 283 -22.41 16.98 16.43
CA ARG A 283 -21.64 15.97 17.19
C ARG A 283 -21.39 14.69 16.40
N HIS A 284 -22.29 14.30 15.51
CA HIS A 284 -22.09 13.15 14.63
C HIS A 284 -21.37 13.59 13.36
N ILE A 285 -22.01 14.39 12.52
CA ILE A 285 -21.53 14.78 11.18
C ILE A 285 -20.23 15.58 11.25
N GLY A 286 -20.12 16.52 12.19
CA GLY A 286 -18.92 17.32 12.37
C GLY A 286 -17.71 16.53 12.87
N ASN A 287 -17.89 15.28 13.31
CA ASN A 287 -16.84 14.35 13.73
C ASN A 287 -16.56 13.24 12.71
N ASP A 288 -17.16 13.31 11.53
CA ASP A 288 -16.88 12.39 10.43
C ASP A 288 -15.74 12.92 9.57
N MET A 289 -14.87 12.01 9.09
CA MET A 289 -13.71 12.39 8.29
C MET A 289 -14.11 12.83 6.87
N VAL A 290 -15.14 12.17 6.35
CA VAL A 290 -15.73 12.39 5.04
C VAL A 290 -17.16 12.88 5.22
N THR A 291 -17.54 13.92 4.49
CA THR A 291 -18.92 14.42 4.47
C THR A 291 -19.40 14.58 3.02
N VAL A 292 -20.52 13.95 2.69
CA VAL A 292 -21.23 14.14 1.44
C VAL A 292 -22.14 15.36 1.56
N ILE A 293 -22.06 16.28 0.60
CA ILE A 293 -22.94 17.45 0.49
C ILE A 293 -23.84 17.24 -0.71
N PHE A 294 -25.12 16.96 -0.47
CA PHE A 294 -26.10 16.90 -1.55
C PHE A 294 -26.61 18.31 -1.85
N GLN A 295 -26.54 18.72 -3.11
CA GLN A 295 -27.06 19.99 -3.60
C GLN A 295 -28.25 19.74 -4.53
N GLU A 296 -29.39 20.29 -4.15
CA GLU A 296 -30.58 20.34 -5.02
C GLU A 296 -30.43 21.43 -6.10
N PRO A 297 -31.12 21.34 -7.26
CA PRO A 297 -31.24 22.47 -8.18
C PRO A 297 -31.66 23.75 -7.46
N GLY A 298 -30.88 24.83 -7.66
CA GLY A 298 -31.10 26.12 -7.00
C GLY A 298 -30.30 26.33 -5.70
N ALA A 299 -29.54 25.34 -5.22
CA ALA A 299 -28.57 25.54 -4.14
C ALA A 299 -27.45 26.49 -4.57
N LEU A 300 -26.96 27.32 -3.64
CA LEU A 300 -25.85 28.24 -3.91
C LEU A 300 -24.50 27.50 -3.92
N PRO A 301 -23.42 28.10 -4.48
CA PRO A 301 -22.10 27.48 -4.44
C PRO A 301 -21.65 27.14 -3.01
N PHE A 302 -21.26 25.87 -2.81
CA PHE A 302 -20.76 25.40 -1.52
C PHE A 302 -19.29 25.79 -1.34
N SER A 303 -18.95 26.35 -0.17
CA SER A 303 -17.56 26.61 0.23
C SER A 303 -17.18 25.68 1.39
N PRO A 304 -16.21 24.77 1.20
CA PRO A 304 -15.71 23.90 2.26
C PRO A 304 -15.16 24.67 3.48
N ILE A 305 -14.69 25.91 3.27
CA ILE A 305 -14.06 26.73 4.31
C ILE A 305 -15.05 27.08 5.43
N THR A 306 -16.32 27.31 5.09
CA THR A 306 -17.34 27.77 6.04
C THR A 306 -17.95 26.63 6.85
N VAL A 307 -17.64 25.38 6.50
CA VAL A 307 -18.26 24.18 7.07
C VAL A 307 -17.24 23.26 7.75
N ARG A 308 -15.95 23.36 7.39
CA ARG A 308 -14.90 22.47 7.85
C ARG A 308 -14.69 22.53 9.37
N SER A 309 -14.95 21.41 10.05
CA SER A 309 -14.52 21.17 11.43
C SER A 309 -13.06 20.68 11.53
N HIS A 310 -12.58 20.42 12.75
CA HIS A 310 -11.27 19.79 12.99
C HIS A 310 -11.16 18.33 12.53
N PHE A 311 -12.29 17.65 12.32
CA PHE A 311 -12.37 16.23 11.95
C PHE A 311 -12.76 16.02 10.50
N GLN A 312 -13.48 16.95 9.88
CA GLN A 312 -13.86 16.87 8.47
C GLN A 312 -12.68 17.24 7.57
N HIS A 313 -12.13 16.26 6.86
CA HIS A 313 -10.98 16.47 5.99
C HIS A 313 -11.35 16.38 4.51
N VAL A 314 -12.43 15.68 4.17
CA VAL A 314 -12.92 15.55 2.80
C VAL A 314 -14.41 15.88 2.71
N PHE A 315 -14.75 16.68 1.71
CA PHE A 315 -16.12 16.93 1.27
C PHE A 315 -16.32 16.39 -0.14
N ILE A 316 -17.35 15.58 -0.34
CA ILE A 316 -17.77 15.11 -1.66
C ILE A 316 -19.11 15.78 -1.97
N ILE A 317 -19.09 16.70 -2.93
CA ILE A 317 -20.27 17.49 -3.33
C ILE A 317 -20.96 16.74 -4.46
N VAL A 318 -22.25 16.48 -4.30
CA VAL A 318 -23.11 15.83 -5.29
C VAL A 318 -24.23 16.78 -5.65
N ARG A 319 -24.28 17.24 -6.89
CA ARG A 319 -25.38 18.05 -7.41
C ARG A 319 -26.29 17.20 -8.27
N ALA A 320 -27.58 17.15 -7.93
CA ALA A 320 -28.57 16.49 -8.76
C ALA A 320 -28.98 17.40 -9.93
N ASN A 321 -29.04 16.82 -11.13
CA ASN A 321 -29.60 17.46 -12.33
C ASN A 321 -30.81 16.61 -12.75
N ASN A 322 -31.93 17.27 -13.05
CA ASN A 322 -33.20 16.62 -13.36
C ASN A 322 -33.63 15.55 -12.32
N PRO A 323 -33.61 15.86 -11.01
CA PRO A 323 -34.02 14.87 -10.01
C PRO A 323 -35.49 14.47 -10.18
N CYS A 324 -35.83 13.29 -9.67
CA CYS A 324 -37.17 12.71 -9.74
C CYS A 324 -37.68 12.45 -11.17
N THR A 325 -36.76 12.23 -12.12
CA THR A 325 -37.05 11.81 -13.49
C THR A 325 -36.13 10.63 -13.89
N ASP A 326 -36.46 9.94 -14.98
CA ASP A 326 -35.64 8.85 -15.50
C ASP A 326 -34.27 9.31 -16.04
N ASP A 327 -34.14 10.60 -16.37
CA ASP A 327 -32.92 11.24 -16.88
C ASP A 327 -32.08 11.90 -15.77
N VAL A 328 -32.29 11.50 -14.51
CA VAL A 328 -31.54 12.04 -13.37
C VAL A 328 -30.04 11.76 -13.52
N THR A 329 -29.24 12.81 -13.34
CA THR A 329 -27.78 12.71 -13.32
C THR A 329 -27.20 13.44 -12.12
N TYR A 330 -26.01 13.04 -11.71
CA TYR A 330 -25.29 13.60 -10.58
C TYR A 330 -23.93 14.14 -11.01
N SER A 331 -23.72 15.43 -10.80
CA SER A 331 -22.41 16.07 -10.98
C SER A 331 -21.63 16.03 -9.68
N ILE A 332 -20.37 15.59 -9.73
CA ILE A 332 -19.52 15.44 -8.54
C ILE A 332 -18.39 16.45 -8.51
N ALA A 333 -18.10 16.97 -7.32
CA ALA A 333 -16.84 17.64 -7.00
C ALA A 333 -16.26 17.14 -5.66
N VAL A 334 -14.95 17.22 -5.50
CA VAL A 334 -14.26 16.81 -4.27
C VAL A 334 -13.45 17.99 -3.74
N SER A 335 -13.57 18.25 -2.44
CA SER A 335 -12.66 19.12 -1.70
C SER A 335 -11.98 18.32 -0.61
N ARG A 336 -10.65 18.42 -0.50
CA ARG A 336 -9.86 17.77 0.54
C ARG A 336 -8.95 18.76 1.25
N ALA A 337 -8.56 18.45 2.48
CA ALA A 337 -7.48 19.15 3.17
C ALA A 337 -6.16 18.97 2.39
N LYS A 338 -5.25 19.94 2.54
CA LYS A 338 -4.02 20.02 1.73
C LYS A 338 -3.09 18.82 1.96
N ASP A 339 -3.04 18.32 3.19
CA ASP A 339 -2.20 17.22 3.65
C ASP A 339 -2.80 15.83 3.38
N VAL A 340 -4.05 15.75 2.93
CA VAL A 340 -4.67 14.49 2.50
C VAL A 340 -4.23 14.22 1.06
N PRO A 341 -3.64 13.06 0.74
CA PRO A 341 -3.22 12.73 -0.62
C PRO A 341 -4.43 12.61 -1.57
N ALA A 342 -4.20 12.71 -2.88
CA ALA A 342 -5.24 12.38 -3.86
C ALA A 342 -5.64 10.90 -3.73
N PHE A 343 -6.89 10.57 -4.03
CA PHE A 343 -7.43 9.21 -3.86
C PHE A 343 -8.41 8.85 -4.97
N GLY A 344 -8.46 7.56 -5.33
CA GLY A 344 -9.30 7.05 -6.40
C GLY A 344 -10.77 6.84 -6.02
N PRO A 345 -11.63 6.50 -7.00
CA PRO A 345 -11.40 6.69 -8.43
C PRO A 345 -11.31 8.19 -8.78
N ALA A 346 -10.54 8.57 -9.79
CA ALA A 346 -10.37 9.98 -10.16
C ALA A 346 -11.69 10.59 -10.65
N VAL A 347 -11.98 11.84 -10.29
CA VAL A 347 -13.15 12.58 -10.78
C VAL A 347 -12.75 13.49 -11.96
N PRO A 348 -13.17 13.20 -13.20
CA PRO A 348 -12.91 14.08 -14.34
C PRO A 348 -13.48 15.49 -14.13
N GLN A 349 -12.91 16.48 -14.80
CA GLN A 349 -13.44 17.83 -14.75
C GLN A 349 -14.83 17.88 -15.41
N GLY A 350 -15.83 18.39 -14.67
CA GLY A 350 -17.22 18.42 -15.15
C GLY A 350 -17.92 17.07 -15.14
N ALA A 351 -17.36 16.06 -14.46
CA ALA A 351 -17.93 14.72 -14.43
C ALA A 351 -19.39 14.72 -13.94
N THR A 352 -20.25 14.17 -14.78
CA THR A 352 -21.67 13.98 -14.54
C THR A 352 -22.00 12.54 -14.84
N PHE A 353 -22.70 11.87 -13.93
CA PHE A 353 -22.97 10.45 -13.98
C PHE A 353 -24.48 10.20 -13.99
N PRO A 354 -25.00 9.30 -14.84
CA PRO A 354 -26.37 8.82 -14.70
C PRO A 354 -26.54 8.04 -13.40
N LYS A 355 -27.76 8.01 -12.86
CA LYS A 355 -28.10 7.11 -11.76
C LYS A 355 -28.03 5.66 -12.25
N SER A 356 -26.95 4.97 -11.91
CA SER A 356 -26.71 3.59 -12.31
C SER A 356 -25.92 2.81 -11.26
N ALA A 357 -25.84 1.50 -11.40
CA ALA A 357 -25.02 0.64 -10.53
C ALA A 357 -23.52 1.00 -10.64
N GLU A 358 -23.03 1.31 -11.85
CA GLU A 358 -21.63 1.70 -12.06
C GLU A 358 -21.29 3.00 -11.33
N PHE A 359 -22.23 3.96 -11.30
CA PHE A 359 -22.07 5.19 -10.54
C PHE A 359 -22.14 4.94 -9.03
N HIS A 360 -23.00 4.02 -8.57
CA HIS A 360 -23.08 3.63 -7.17
C HIS A 360 -21.74 3.05 -6.69
N ASP A 361 -21.19 2.08 -7.42
CA ASP A 361 -19.90 1.45 -7.14
C ASP A 361 -18.77 2.49 -7.12
N PHE A 362 -18.75 3.39 -8.11
CA PHE A 362 -17.80 4.51 -8.16
C PHE A 362 -17.90 5.38 -6.91
N PHE A 363 -19.12 5.77 -6.52
CA PHE A 363 -19.38 6.70 -5.44
C PHE A 363 -19.03 6.11 -4.08
N ILE A 364 -19.47 4.88 -3.80
CA ILE A 364 -19.14 4.17 -2.56
C ILE A 364 -17.63 3.94 -2.45
N THR A 365 -16.98 3.53 -3.52
CA THR A 365 -15.52 3.35 -3.54
C THR A 365 -14.79 4.68 -3.31
N LYS A 366 -15.28 5.79 -3.89
CA LYS A 366 -14.72 7.14 -3.67
C LYS A 366 -14.82 7.57 -2.21
N ILE A 367 -15.93 7.27 -1.54
CA ILE A 367 -16.13 7.56 -0.11
C ILE A 367 -15.14 6.75 0.75
N ILE A 368 -15.01 5.45 0.52
CA ILE A 368 -14.08 4.59 1.26
C ILE A 368 -12.64 5.07 1.10
N ASN A 369 -12.23 5.33 -0.16
CA ASN A 369 -10.88 5.79 -0.47
C ASN A 369 -10.59 7.18 0.08
N ALA A 370 -11.60 8.05 0.20
CA ALA A 370 -11.46 9.34 0.85
C ALA A 370 -11.04 9.18 2.32
N GLU A 371 -11.73 8.33 3.08
CA GLU A 371 -11.39 8.11 4.50
C GLU A 371 -10.04 7.40 4.67
N ASN A 372 -9.75 6.38 3.84
CA ASN A 372 -8.45 5.73 3.81
C ASN A 372 -7.31 6.73 3.52
N ALA A 373 -7.54 7.72 2.65
CA ALA A 373 -6.57 8.77 2.38
C ALA A 373 -6.39 9.74 3.57
N VAL A 374 -7.45 10.02 4.32
CA VAL A 374 -7.36 10.82 5.56
C VAL A 374 -6.47 10.14 6.58
N HIS A 375 -6.57 8.82 6.74
CA HIS A 375 -5.67 8.07 7.64
C HIS A 375 -4.18 8.15 7.26
N ARG A 376 -3.88 8.38 5.98
CA ARG A 376 -2.51 8.57 5.48
C ARG A 376 -2.01 10.02 5.59
N SER A 377 -2.83 10.96 6.06
CA SER A 377 -2.37 12.33 6.33
C SER A 377 -1.42 12.35 7.52
N LYS A 378 -0.47 13.30 7.53
CA LYS A 378 0.55 13.42 8.59
C LYS A 378 -0.05 13.50 9.99
N LYS A 379 -1.18 14.22 10.14
CA LYS A 379 -1.88 14.37 11.42
C LYS A 379 -2.41 13.04 11.94
N PHE A 380 -3.08 12.26 11.09
CA PHE A 380 -3.66 10.97 11.49
C PHE A 380 -2.61 9.89 11.65
N ALA A 381 -1.57 9.88 10.81
CA ALA A 381 -0.42 9.01 10.99
C ALA A 381 0.25 9.22 12.36
N ALA A 382 0.44 10.49 12.78
CA ALA A 382 1.00 10.80 14.10
C ALA A 382 0.08 10.37 15.26
N MET A 383 -1.23 10.54 15.12
CA MET A 383 -2.19 10.05 16.13
C MET A 383 -2.16 8.52 16.25
N ALA A 384 -2.13 7.81 15.10
CA ALA A 384 -2.01 6.35 15.09
C ALA A 384 -0.69 5.87 15.71
N ALA A 385 0.43 6.54 15.41
CA ALA A 385 1.74 6.25 16.02
C ALA A 385 1.71 6.45 17.55
N ARG A 386 1.03 7.48 18.05
CA ARG A 386 0.86 7.69 19.48
C ARG A 386 0.04 6.57 20.13
N THR A 387 -1.09 6.18 19.56
CA THR A 387 -1.89 5.06 20.10
C THR A 387 -1.09 3.77 20.09
N ARG A 388 -0.33 3.50 19.03
CA ARG A 388 0.59 2.36 18.96
C ARG A 388 1.66 2.43 20.06
N ARG A 389 2.24 3.60 20.30
CA ARG A 389 3.22 3.82 21.38
C ARG A 389 2.64 3.46 22.75
N GLU A 390 1.43 3.91 23.04
CA GLU A 390 0.74 3.63 24.31
C GLU A 390 0.46 2.13 24.46
N ALA A 391 -0.01 1.46 23.41
CA ALA A 391 -0.25 0.02 23.43
C ALA A 391 1.04 -0.81 23.57
N LEU A 392 2.12 -0.42 22.87
CA LEU A 392 3.43 -1.07 23.02
C LEU A 392 4.07 -0.79 24.39
N LYS A 393 3.81 0.38 24.97
CA LYS A 393 4.25 0.67 26.34
C LYS A 393 3.55 -0.26 27.34
N GLU A 394 2.24 -0.41 27.21
CA GLU A 394 1.46 -1.33 28.04
C GLU A 394 1.99 -2.77 27.94
N ILE A 395 2.34 -3.24 26.73
CA ILE A 395 2.86 -4.59 26.56
C ILE A 395 4.24 -4.77 27.22
N ALA A 396 5.14 -3.79 27.06
CA ALA A 396 6.48 -3.84 27.60
C ALA A 396 6.50 -3.77 29.14
N GLU A 397 5.63 -2.97 29.75
CA GLU A 397 5.57 -2.79 31.21
C GLU A 397 4.87 -3.95 31.92
N ASN A 398 3.79 -4.50 31.34
CA ASN A 398 2.93 -5.44 32.06
C ASN A 398 3.18 -6.92 31.71
N PHE A 399 3.77 -7.22 30.55
CA PHE A 399 3.83 -8.59 30.03
C PHE A 399 5.26 -9.11 29.84
N SER A 400 6.28 -8.37 30.26
CA SER A 400 7.68 -8.81 30.27
C SER A 400 7.99 -9.70 31.46
N SER A 401 8.89 -10.68 31.29
CA SER A 401 9.44 -11.44 32.42
C SER A 401 10.23 -10.51 33.37
N ALA A 402 10.12 -10.75 34.68
CA ALA A 402 10.87 -10.00 35.69
C ALA A 402 12.40 -10.14 35.50
N HIS A 403 13.14 -9.09 35.87
CA HIS A 403 14.60 -9.05 35.83
C HIS A 403 15.23 -10.10 36.77
N PRO A 404 16.07 -11.03 36.31
CA PRO A 404 16.77 -11.96 37.22
C PRO A 404 17.93 -11.32 38.00
N ASN A 405 18.16 -10.00 37.95
CA ASN A 405 19.22 -9.31 38.70
C ASN A 405 19.02 -7.78 38.63
N ASP A 406 18.36 -7.19 39.64
CA ASP A 406 18.52 -5.77 39.98
C ASP A 406 19.48 -5.65 41.18
N GLY A 407 20.73 -6.00 40.94
CA GLY A 407 21.85 -5.70 41.83
C GLY A 407 22.59 -4.41 41.43
N PRO A 408 23.46 -3.86 42.29
CA PRO A 408 24.13 -2.56 42.11
C PRO A 408 25.12 -2.47 40.93
N ALA A 409 25.20 -3.48 40.06
CA ALA A 409 26.12 -3.53 38.91
C ALA A 409 25.69 -2.67 37.70
N LYS A 410 24.51 -2.03 37.73
CA LYS A 410 24.03 -1.16 36.63
C LYS A 410 24.87 0.11 36.40
N ILE A 411 25.71 0.51 37.36
CA ILE A 411 26.52 1.73 37.23
C ILE A 411 27.86 1.45 36.53
N ALA A 412 28.39 0.22 36.57
CA ALA A 412 29.69 -0.10 35.96
C ALA A 412 29.65 -0.36 34.45
N SER A 413 28.51 -0.80 33.89
CA SER A 413 28.41 -1.14 32.47
C SER A 413 28.05 0.03 31.54
N ARG A 414 27.77 1.22 32.09
CA ARG A 414 27.51 2.44 31.29
C ARG A 414 28.80 3.24 30.99
N PHE A 415 29.92 2.94 31.63
CA PHE A 415 31.18 3.70 31.50
C PHE A 415 32.30 2.99 30.72
N LEU A 416 32.00 1.87 30.05
CA LEU A 416 32.90 1.23 29.09
C LEU A 416 32.26 1.18 27.69
N VAL A 417 31.75 2.33 27.23
CA VAL A 417 31.49 2.56 25.80
C VAL A 417 32.78 3.11 25.18
N GLY A 418 33.81 2.27 25.13
CA GLY A 418 34.83 2.45 24.10
C GLY A 418 34.16 2.15 22.78
N SER A 419 34.33 3.04 21.79
CA SER A 419 33.92 2.81 20.40
C SER A 419 34.58 1.52 19.88
N VAL A 420 33.94 0.39 20.11
CA VAL A 420 34.25 -0.85 19.41
C VAL A 420 33.93 -0.53 17.96
N LYS A 421 34.97 -0.32 17.15
CA LYS A 421 34.85 -0.28 15.69
C LYS A 421 34.00 -1.49 15.32
N ARG A 422 32.75 -1.26 14.89
CA ARG A 422 31.86 -2.29 14.36
C ARG A 422 32.69 -3.01 13.30
N LYS A 423 33.09 -4.25 13.57
CA LYS A 423 33.73 -5.09 12.57
C LYS A 423 32.69 -5.21 11.47
N GLU A 424 32.96 -4.58 10.34
CA GLU A 424 32.11 -4.64 9.15
C GLU A 424 31.98 -6.12 8.80
N ARG A 425 30.82 -6.70 9.13
CA ARG A 425 30.54 -8.09 8.81
C ARG A 425 30.30 -8.10 7.31
N SER A 426 31.07 -8.90 6.59
CA SER A 426 30.76 -9.26 5.21
C SER A 426 29.31 -9.72 5.17
N LEU A 427 28.45 -9.05 4.40
CA LEU A 427 27.09 -9.49 4.20
C LEU A 427 27.12 -10.96 3.73
N PRO A 428 26.32 -11.84 4.34
CA PRO A 428 26.11 -13.20 3.82
C PRO A 428 25.64 -13.17 2.35
N ARG A 429 25.66 -14.33 1.68
CA ARG A 429 25.25 -14.43 0.26
C ARG A 429 23.74 -14.70 0.19
N PRO A 430 23.01 -14.11 -0.78
CA PRO A 430 21.58 -14.26 -0.78
C PRO A 430 21.24 -15.68 -1.22
N VAL A 431 20.40 -16.34 -0.44
CA VAL A 431 19.87 -17.66 -0.82
C VAL A 431 18.85 -17.44 -1.92
N LEU A 432 19.20 -17.83 -3.14
CA LEU A 432 18.32 -17.73 -4.30
C LEU A 432 17.54 -19.04 -4.41
N SER A 433 16.49 -19.19 -3.58
CA SER A 433 15.58 -20.34 -3.64
C SER A 433 14.21 -19.91 -4.17
N GLU A 434 13.63 -20.73 -5.05
CA GLU A 434 12.25 -20.60 -5.51
C GLU A 434 11.24 -20.65 -4.34
N SER A 435 11.61 -21.32 -3.24
CA SER A 435 10.76 -21.46 -2.05
C SER A 435 10.59 -20.15 -1.27
N LEU A 436 11.49 -19.17 -1.47
CA LEU A 436 11.46 -17.90 -0.77
C LEU A 436 10.51 -16.93 -1.46
N HIS A 437 9.42 -16.59 -0.79
CA HIS A 437 8.38 -15.73 -1.36
C HIS A 437 8.67 -14.24 -1.23
N GLY A 438 9.39 -13.83 -0.18
CA GLY A 438 9.68 -12.42 0.12
C GLY A 438 10.61 -11.74 -0.89
N ALA A 439 10.62 -10.40 -0.89
CA ALA A 439 11.50 -9.63 -1.78
C ALA A 439 12.96 -9.73 -1.37
N LEU A 440 13.86 -9.99 -2.32
CA LEU A 440 15.28 -9.68 -2.16
C LEU A 440 15.54 -8.24 -2.63
N SER A 441 16.56 -7.56 -2.11
CA SER A 441 16.82 -6.16 -2.42
C SER A 441 18.19 -5.93 -3.07
N TRP A 442 18.23 -5.03 -4.06
CA TRP A 442 19.44 -4.58 -4.75
C TRP A 442 19.49 -3.06 -4.80
N LEU A 443 20.68 -2.50 -4.63
CA LEU A 443 20.91 -1.09 -4.96
C LEU A 443 21.11 -0.97 -6.47
N VAL A 444 20.32 -0.12 -7.12
CA VAL A 444 20.33 0.03 -8.58
C VAL A 444 20.30 1.50 -9.00
N GLU A 445 20.84 1.79 -10.17
CA GLU A 445 20.57 3.04 -10.89
C GLU A 445 19.53 2.78 -11.97
N VAL A 446 18.38 3.44 -11.87
CA VAL A 446 17.27 3.31 -12.84
C VAL A 446 17.29 4.52 -13.77
N HIS A 447 17.19 4.29 -15.07
CA HIS A 447 17.17 5.37 -16.06
C HIS A 447 15.76 5.92 -16.28
N ASP A 448 15.53 7.18 -15.91
CA ASP A 448 14.31 7.92 -16.20
C ASP A 448 14.39 8.54 -17.60
N HIS A 449 13.70 7.93 -18.55
CA HIS A 449 13.64 8.40 -19.94
C HIS A 449 12.92 9.75 -20.11
N SER A 450 12.06 10.16 -19.16
CA SER A 450 11.32 11.42 -19.26
C SER A 450 12.21 12.63 -18.96
N GLN A 451 13.13 12.46 -18.02
CA GLN A 451 14.11 13.47 -17.60
C GLN A 451 15.51 13.21 -18.20
N ASN A 452 15.68 12.07 -18.86
CA ASN A 452 16.95 11.58 -19.42
C ASN A 452 18.07 11.58 -18.37
N GLN A 453 17.79 11.06 -17.17
CA GLN A 453 18.71 11.00 -16.05
C GLN A 453 18.63 9.67 -15.32
N SER A 454 19.68 9.27 -14.62
CA SER A 454 19.67 8.09 -13.74
C SER A 454 19.32 8.48 -12.32
N ILE A 455 18.53 7.65 -11.65
CA ILE A 455 18.09 7.83 -10.27
C ILE A 455 18.52 6.61 -9.46
N THR A 456 19.18 6.84 -8.32
CA THR A 456 19.56 5.77 -7.41
C THR A 456 18.34 5.27 -6.65
N CYS A 457 18.07 3.97 -6.76
CA CYS A 457 16.89 3.32 -6.23
C CYS A 457 17.26 2.02 -5.51
N VAL A 458 16.34 1.52 -4.69
CA VAL A 458 16.34 0.14 -4.21
C VAL A 458 15.33 -0.66 -5.04
N LEU A 459 15.80 -1.72 -5.68
CA LEU A 459 14.95 -2.71 -6.33
C LEU A 459 14.63 -3.82 -5.35
N GLY A 460 13.35 -4.07 -5.10
CA GLY A 460 12.87 -5.26 -4.39
C GLY A 460 12.24 -6.24 -5.36
N LEU A 461 12.63 -7.53 -5.34
CA LEU A 461 12.03 -8.58 -6.19
C LEU A 461 11.55 -9.77 -5.35
N SER A 462 10.23 -9.83 -5.16
CA SER A 462 9.54 -10.94 -4.49
C SER A 462 9.08 -12.00 -5.49
N SER A 463 8.45 -13.05 -5.00
CA SER A 463 7.76 -14.04 -5.85
C SER A 463 6.61 -13.44 -6.68
N GLU A 464 6.08 -12.28 -6.29
CA GLU A 464 4.86 -11.71 -6.86
C GLU A 464 5.03 -10.31 -7.46
N THR A 465 6.00 -9.53 -6.98
CA THR A 465 6.18 -8.13 -7.39
C THR A 465 7.66 -7.74 -7.45
N LEU A 466 8.01 -7.00 -8.49
CA LEU A 466 9.21 -6.18 -8.60
C LEU A 466 8.83 -4.73 -8.24
N ALA A 467 9.46 -4.15 -7.22
CA ALA A 467 9.24 -2.78 -6.81
C ALA A 467 10.52 -1.95 -6.91
N ILE A 468 10.40 -0.69 -7.33
CA ILE A 468 11.50 0.29 -7.36
C ILE A 468 11.17 1.40 -6.38
N LEU A 469 12.06 1.61 -5.41
CA LEU A 469 11.94 2.66 -4.40
C LEU A 469 13.03 3.71 -4.60
N GLU A 470 12.65 4.98 -4.70
CA GLU A 470 13.58 6.09 -4.79
C GLU A 470 14.32 6.30 -3.47
N MET A 471 15.62 6.59 -3.53
CA MET A 471 16.41 7.00 -2.37
C MET A 471 16.62 8.53 -2.36
N PRO A 472 16.54 9.21 -1.20
CA PRO A 472 16.29 8.69 0.15
C PRO A 472 14.81 8.71 0.55
N SER A 473 13.90 9.07 -0.36
CA SER A 473 12.48 9.32 -0.05
C SER A 473 11.72 8.06 0.35
N GLY A 474 12.18 6.87 -0.09
CA GLY A 474 11.46 5.61 0.07
C GLY A 474 10.19 5.55 -0.78
N GLN A 475 10.00 6.49 -1.70
CA GLN A 475 8.81 6.54 -2.55
C GLN A 475 8.86 5.40 -3.57
N VAL A 476 7.79 4.62 -3.66
CA VAL A 476 7.63 3.61 -4.72
C VAL A 476 7.43 4.32 -6.05
N ILE A 477 8.41 4.19 -6.95
CA ILE A 477 8.39 4.75 -8.31
C ILE A 477 7.65 3.78 -9.24
N CYS A 478 7.89 2.48 -9.07
CA CYS A 478 7.37 1.42 -9.92
C CYS A 478 7.01 0.19 -9.09
N ALA A 479 5.92 -0.50 -9.45
CA ALA A 479 5.57 -1.82 -8.94
C ALA A 479 5.03 -2.66 -10.11
N ILE A 480 5.75 -3.72 -10.46
CA ILE A 480 5.49 -4.58 -11.62
C ILE A 480 5.20 -5.98 -11.08
N PRO A 481 4.02 -6.55 -11.34
CA PRO A 481 3.75 -7.93 -10.99
C PRO A 481 4.74 -8.89 -11.71
N THR A 482 5.31 -9.86 -11.01
CA THR A 482 6.29 -10.80 -11.61
C THR A 482 5.70 -11.60 -12.77
N HIS A 483 4.39 -11.85 -12.73
CA HIS A 483 3.68 -12.53 -13.81
C HIS A 483 3.51 -11.69 -15.08
N SER A 484 3.72 -10.37 -15.02
CA SER A 484 3.72 -9.50 -16.20
C SER A 484 5.12 -9.27 -16.77
N VAL A 485 6.17 -9.72 -16.11
CA VAL A 485 7.54 -9.72 -16.66
C VAL A 485 7.62 -10.73 -17.80
N ILE A 486 7.99 -10.25 -18.98
CA ILE A 486 8.05 -11.03 -20.23
C ILE A 486 9.47 -11.57 -20.46
N GLY A 487 10.49 -10.84 -20.00
CA GLY A 487 11.88 -11.20 -20.21
C GLY A 487 12.83 -10.06 -19.89
N TRP A 488 14.11 -10.27 -20.16
CA TRP A 488 15.16 -9.28 -19.90
C TRP A 488 16.28 -9.36 -20.94
N ALA A 489 17.05 -8.29 -21.11
CA ALA A 489 18.25 -8.27 -21.92
C ALA A 489 19.37 -7.54 -21.17
N ASN A 490 20.55 -8.16 -21.11
CA ASN A 490 21.74 -7.47 -20.65
C ASN A 490 22.38 -6.71 -21.82
N THR A 491 22.55 -5.41 -21.68
CA THR A 491 23.09 -4.52 -22.73
C THR A 491 24.23 -3.68 -22.17
N ASP A 492 25.01 -3.03 -23.04
CA ASP A 492 26.05 -2.07 -22.63
C ASP A 492 25.48 -0.91 -21.77
N LEU A 493 24.19 -0.61 -21.93
CA LEU A 493 23.50 0.42 -21.16
C LEU A 493 22.98 -0.09 -19.81
N GLY A 494 23.02 -1.39 -19.55
CA GLY A 494 22.50 -2.03 -18.34
C GLY A 494 21.48 -3.13 -18.64
N LEU A 495 20.85 -3.63 -17.59
CA LEU A 495 19.79 -4.62 -17.68
C LEU A 495 18.47 -3.94 -18.08
N LYS A 496 17.91 -4.37 -19.20
CA LYS A 496 16.54 -4.06 -19.60
C LYS A 496 15.61 -5.16 -19.10
N ILE A 497 14.55 -4.80 -18.41
CA ILE A 497 13.45 -5.69 -18.01
C ILE A 497 12.22 -5.30 -18.82
N TYR A 498 11.65 -6.26 -19.55
CA TYR A 498 10.48 -6.09 -20.40
C TYR A 498 9.22 -6.61 -19.70
N PHE A 499 8.14 -5.84 -19.69
CA PHE A 499 6.90 -6.21 -18.98
C PHE A 499 5.61 -5.75 -19.71
N ASP A 500 4.47 -6.29 -19.27
CA ASP A 500 3.11 -6.03 -19.76
C ASP A 500 2.95 -6.12 -21.31
N HIS A 501 2.93 -4.97 -22.00
CA HIS A 501 2.78 -4.88 -23.46
C HIS A 501 4.07 -4.47 -24.17
N GLY A 502 5.23 -4.76 -23.55
CA GLY A 502 6.56 -4.40 -24.07
C GLY A 502 7.10 -3.09 -23.50
N ASP A 503 6.65 -2.71 -22.30
CA ASP A 503 7.26 -1.60 -21.57
C ASP A 503 8.63 -2.02 -21.03
N VAL A 504 9.53 -1.05 -20.85
CA VAL A 504 10.94 -1.29 -20.53
C VAL A 504 11.34 -0.56 -19.27
N LEU A 505 11.98 -1.29 -18.35
CA LEU A 505 12.72 -0.74 -17.23
C LEU A 505 14.22 -0.95 -17.49
N LEU A 506 14.97 0.14 -17.64
CA LEU A 506 16.42 0.10 -17.81
C LEU A 506 17.12 0.42 -16.49
N LEU A 507 17.98 -0.48 -16.02
CA LEU A 507 18.69 -0.33 -14.76
C LEU A 507 20.12 -0.89 -14.77
N ARG A 508 20.93 -0.46 -13.81
CA ARG A 508 22.26 -1.01 -13.53
C ARG A 508 22.37 -1.36 -12.05
N CYS A 509 22.95 -2.51 -11.71
CA CYS A 509 23.24 -2.85 -10.31
C CYS A 509 24.45 -2.04 -9.81
N CYS A 510 24.32 -1.41 -8.65
CA CYS A 510 25.43 -0.72 -8.00
C CYS A 510 26.35 -1.74 -7.33
N THR A 511 27.63 -1.71 -7.66
CA THR A 511 28.64 -2.66 -7.16
C THR A 511 29.83 -1.90 -6.60
N THR A 512 30.44 -2.36 -5.51
CA THR A 512 31.63 -1.71 -4.93
C THR A 512 32.92 -2.12 -5.65
N ASP A 513 32.92 -3.24 -6.36
CA ASP A 513 34.08 -3.87 -6.99
C ASP A 513 33.95 -4.00 -8.53
N ASN A 514 32.93 -3.37 -9.13
CA ASN A 514 32.58 -3.51 -10.56
C ASN A 514 32.38 -4.97 -11.00
N SER A 515 32.03 -5.88 -10.09
CA SER A 515 31.75 -7.28 -10.42
C SER A 515 30.31 -7.47 -10.91
N ASP A 516 30.10 -8.41 -11.82
CA ASP A 516 28.75 -8.78 -12.29
C ASP A 516 27.95 -9.61 -11.27
N ARG A 517 28.41 -9.67 -10.02
CA ARG A 517 27.89 -10.57 -9.00
C ARG A 517 26.45 -10.23 -8.61
N GLU A 518 26.18 -8.95 -8.39
CA GLU A 518 24.83 -8.45 -8.07
C GLU A 518 23.88 -8.64 -9.24
N LEU A 519 24.33 -8.33 -10.45
CA LEU A 519 23.57 -8.53 -11.68
C LEU A 519 23.22 -10.00 -11.90
N THR A 520 24.19 -10.90 -11.71
CA THR A 520 23.99 -12.35 -11.83
C THR A 520 22.97 -12.84 -10.80
N ALA A 521 23.04 -12.37 -9.56
CA ALA A 521 22.08 -12.72 -8.52
C ALA A 521 20.65 -12.22 -8.84
N LEU A 522 20.53 -11.01 -9.38
CA LEU A 522 19.25 -10.45 -9.82
C LEU A 522 18.64 -11.26 -10.97
N ILE A 523 19.43 -11.62 -12.00
CA ILE A 523 18.96 -12.44 -13.13
C ILE A 523 18.50 -13.82 -12.63
N ARG A 524 19.28 -14.47 -11.76
CA ARG A 524 18.88 -15.74 -11.15
C ARG A 524 17.58 -15.64 -10.36
N ARG A 525 17.36 -14.52 -9.65
CA ARG A 525 16.07 -14.30 -8.98
C ARG A 525 14.94 -14.14 -10.00
N LEU A 526 15.14 -13.38 -11.08
CA LEU A 526 14.14 -13.22 -12.15
C LEU A 526 13.74 -14.56 -12.77
N GLU A 527 14.72 -15.45 -13.03
CA GLU A 527 14.47 -16.82 -13.51
C GLU A 527 13.60 -17.62 -12.52
N CYS A 528 13.80 -17.45 -11.22
CA CYS A 528 13.06 -18.20 -10.19
C CYS A 528 11.62 -17.70 -10.00
N VAL A 529 11.35 -16.40 -10.19
CA VAL A 529 10.07 -15.78 -9.78
C VAL A 529 9.19 -15.29 -10.93
N THR A 530 9.69 -15.30 -12.15
CA THR A 530 8.96 -14.85 -13.33
C THR A 530 8.81 -15.98 -14.35
N LYS A 531 7.97 -15.77 -15.37
CA LYS A 531 7.93 -16.62 -16.57
C LYS A 531 8.73 -16.04 -17.73
N GLY A 532 9.47 -14.96 -17.48
CA GLY A 532 10.26 -14.30 -18.50
C GLY A 532 11.51 -15.10 -18.86
N ASP A 533 12.07 -14.80 -20.02
CA ASP A 533 13.30 -15.41 -20.51
C ASP A 533 14.26 -14.33 -21.06
N GLU A 534 15.52 -14.70 -21.28
CA GLU A 534 16.51 -13.81 -21.87
C GLU A 534 16.14 -13.49 -23.33
N ALA A 535 15.96 -12.20 -23.62
CA ALA A 535 15.67 -11.71 -24.95
C ALA A 535 16.92 -11.79 -25.83
N LYS A 536 16.77 -12.41 -27.00
CA LYS A 536 17.87 -12.62 -27.96
C LYS A 536 17.84 -11.58 -29.05
N GLU A 537 19.01 -11.02 -29.36
CA GLU A 537 19.10 -10.00 -30.40
C GLU A 537 18.99 -10.59 -31.81
N VAL A 538 17.89 -10.19 -32.44
CA VAL A 538 17.43 -10.36 -33.82
C VAL A 538 18.15 -9.59 -34.93
N LEU A 539 19.41 -9.84 -35.31
CA LEU A 539 20.01 -9.06 -36.43
C LEU A 539 19.38 -9.42 -37.79
N HIS A 540 18.59 -8.49 -38.32
CA HIS A 540 17.88 -8.63 -39.59
C HIS A 540 18.48 -7.72 -40.67
N ARG A 541 19.22 -8.28 -41.63
CA ARG A 541 19.67 -7.54 -42.83
C ARG A 541 18.61 -7.64 -43.92
N ARG A 542 18.03 -6.50 -44.28
CA ARG A 542 17.24 -6.39 -45.52
C ARG A 542 18.15 -6.08 -46.70
N ALA A 543 17.88 -6.68 -47.86
CA ALA A 543 18.55 -6.28 -49.09
C ALA A 543 17.95 -4.95 -49.61
N ARG A 544 16.64 -4.74 -49.42
CA ARG A 544 15.93 -3.48 -49.69
C ARG A 544 14.92 -3.17 -48.58
N THR A 545 14.71 -1.89 -48.27
CA THR A 545 13.75 -1.46 -47.24
C THR A 545 12.31 -1.91 -47.51
N SER A 546 11.97 -2.16 -48.77
CA SER A 546 10.67 -2.65 -49.24
C SER A 546 10.43 -4.15 -49.03
N ASP A 547 11.45 -4.93 -48.66
CA ASP A 547 11.31 -6.38 -48.52
C ASP A 547 10.41 -6.73 -47.32
N ASN A 548 9.48 -7.66 -47.54
CA ASN A 548 8.62 -8.18 -46.49
C ASN A 548 9.49 -8.87 -45.41
N LEU A 549 9.17 -8.61 -44.15
CA LEU A 549 9.86 -9.18 -42.99
C LEU A 549 9.66 -10.71 -42.90
N GLY A 550 8.64 -11.24 -43.57
CA GLY A 550 8.34 -12.67 -43.62
C GLY A 550 7.77 -13.21 -42.31
N PHE A 551 7.11 -12.36 -41.51
CA PHE A 551 6.37 -12.74 -40.32
C PHE A 551 5.22 -11.79 -40.05
N HIS A 552 4.20 -12.29 -39.35
CA HIS A 552 3.02 -11.52 -38.94
C HIS A 552 3.00 -11.35 -37.42
N LEU A 553 2.54 -10.18 -36.96
CA LEU A 553 2.39 -9.85 -35.54
C LEU A 553 0.91 -9.68 -35.19
N GLN A 554 0.52 -10.19 -34.03
CA GLN A 554 -0.71 -9.79 -33.36
C GLN A 554 -0.47 -8.55 -32.51
N GLU A 555 -1.57 -7.97 -32.01
CA GLU A 555 -1.57 -7.07 -30.87
C GLU A 555 -0.66 -7.63 -29.75
N GLU A 556 0.07 -6.76 -29.05
CA GLU A 556 1.04 -7.12 -27.99
C GLU A 556 2.38 -7.74 -28.43
N GLY A 557 2.66 -7.79 -29.73
CA GLY A 557 3.98 -8.15 -30.27
C GLY A 557 4.25 -9.66 -30.41
N VAL A 558 3.20 -10.49 -30.36
CA VAL A 558 3.30 -11.95 -30.54
C VAL A 558 3.37 -12.28 -32.03
N VAL A 559 4.36 -13.10 -32.41
CA VAL A 559 4.54 -13.58 -33.78
C VAL A 559 3.56 -14.71 -34.06
N THR A 560 2.57 -14.44 -34.90
CA THR A 560 1.50 -15.41 -35.24
C THR A 560 1.86 -16.32 -36.38
N ASP A 561 2.78 -15.90 -37.24
CA ASP A 561 3.24 -16.67 -38.39
C ASP A 561 4.65 -16.23 -38.79
N VAL A 562 5.45 -17.18 -39.28
CA VAL A 562 6.80 -16.94 -39.81
C VAL A 562 6.98 -17.76 -41.08
N GLU A 563 7.22 -17.09 -42.19
CA GLU A 563 7.47 -17.73 -43.48
C GLU A 563 8.72 -18.61 -43.40
N MET A 564 8.54 -19.92 -43.62
CA MET A 564 9.64 -20.88 -43.57
C MET A 564 10.72 -20.52 -44.58
N TYR A 565 11.99 -20.69 -44.18
CA TYR A 565 13.18 -20.42 -45.00
C TYR A 565 13.41 -18.96 -45.41
N HIS A 566 12.54 -18.03 -45.04
CA HIS A 566 12.78 -16.59 -45.17
C HIS A 566 13.73 -16.06 -44.11
N THR A 567 14.16 -14.80 -44.26
CA THR A 567 15.19 -14.16 -43.42
C THR A 567 14.87 -14.24 -41.93
N ALA A 568 13.64 -13.93 -41.50
CA ALA A 568 13.25 -14.00 -40.10
C ALA A 568 13.35 -15.43 -39.52
N TRP A 569 12.90 -16.44 -40.28
CA TRP A 569 13.04 -17.84 -39.89
C TRP A 569 14.52 -18.28 -39.81
N ARG A 570 15.35 -17.86 -40.76
CA ARG A 570 16.80 -18.17 -40.75
C ARG A 570 17.53 -17.54 -39.58
N CYS A 571 17.11 -16.36 -39.14
CA CYS A 571 17.67 -15.70 -37.97
C CYS A 571 17.11 -16.24 -36.64
N GLY A 572 16.28 -17.29 -36.67
CA GLY A 572 15.80 -17.97 -35.46
C GLY A 572 14.43 -17.52 -34.95
N LEU A 573 13.75 -16.58 -35.61
CA LEU A 573 12.39 -16.21 -35.25
C LEU A 573 11.43 -17.36 -35.53
N ARG A 574 10.51 -17.64 -34.61
CA ARG A 574 9.52 -18.72 -34.73
C ARG A 574 8.13 -18.19 -34.39
N GLN A 575 7.11 -18.90 -34.88
CA GLN A 575 5.74 -18.68 -34.42
C GLN A 575 5.69 -18.84 -32.89
N GLY A 576 4.98 -17.94 -32.21
CA GLY A 576 4.90 -17.89 -30.75
C GLY A 576 6.04 -17.09 -30.09
N SER A 577 7.07 -16.67 -30.83
CA SER A 577 8.04 -15.69 -30.31
C SER A 577 7.36 -14.35 -29.98
N ARG A 578 7.87 -13.62 -28.99
CA ARG A 578 7.38 -12.28 -28.64
C ARG A 578 8.46 -11.24 -28.92
N ILE A 579 8.14 -10.25 -29.75
CA ILE A 579 9.04 -9.14 -30.06
C ILE A 579 8.84 -8.06 -29.01
N VAL A 580 9.89 -7.79 -28.24
CA VAL A 580 9.86 -6.83 -27.13
C VAL A 580 10.48 -5.48 -27.49
N GLU A 581 11.35 -5.44 -28.51
CA GLU A 581 12.01 -4.23 -28.99
C GLU A 581 12.31 -4.36 -30.49
N VAL A 582 12.18 -3.26 -31.23
CA VAL A 582 12.61 -3.17 -32.64
C VAL A 582 13.60 -2.02 -32.73
N GLY A 583 14.88 -2.35 -32.96
CA GLY A 583 15.92 -1.35 -33.14
C GLY A 583 15.69 -0.47 -34.38
N THR A 584 16.17 0.76 -34.35
CA THR A 584 16.22 1.64 -35.54
C THR A 584 17.12 1.02 -36.61
N VAL A 585 16.64 1.00 -37.85
CA VAL A 585 17.37 0.53 -39.03
C VAL A 585 18.75 1.21 -39.09
N LEU A 586 19.82 0.44 -38.90
CA LEU A 586 21.17 0.89 -39.22
C LEU A 586 21.28 0.90 -40.75
N ASN A 587 21.16 2.10 -41.34
CA ASN A 587 21.58 2.31 -42.72
C ASN A 587 23.12 2.23 -42.72
N PHE A 588 23.66 1.09 -43.14
CA PHE A 588 25.07 0.98 -43.51
C PHE A 588 25.29 1.49 -44.93
#